data_AF-A0A7K0KEF6-F1
#
_entry.id   AF-A0A7K0KEF6-F1
#
_cell.length_a   1.000
_cell.length_b   1.000
_cell.length_c   1.000
_cell.angle_alpha   90.00
_cell.angle_beta   90.00
_cell.angle_gamma   90.00
#
_symmetry.space_group_name_H-M   'P 1'
#
loop_
_entity.id
_entity.type
_entity.pdbx_description
1 polymer ?
#
loop_
_entity_poly.entity_id
_entity_poly.type
_entity_poly.pdbx_seq_one_letter_code
_entity_poly.pdbx_strand_id
1 'polypeptide(L)'
;MDERLERISRLNYWQGNHFENGIERKLYLDRIMPFTGNRVIKVMTGQRRAGKSWLMRQIVTELLDRGMAKPHQILYINVIKSIKCVNNYSTFYILPATV
;
A
#
# COMPACT_ATOMS: atom_id res chain seq x y z
N MET A 1 -21.92 15.29 -1.54
CA MET A 1 -20.67 14.54 -1.28
C MET A 1 -19.61 15.12 -2.19
N ASP A 2 -18.41 15.45 -1.68
CA ASP A 2 -17.36 16.08 -2.49
C ASP A 2 -16.91 15.18 -3.66
N GLU A 3 -17.00 15.67 -4.89
CA GLU A 3 -16.57 14.98 -6.13
C GLU A 3 -15.14 14.43 -6.04
N ARG A 4 -14.26 15.16 -5.34
CA ARG A 4 -12.87 14.76 -5.10
C ARG A 4 -12.76 13.44 -4.34
N LEU A 5 -13.63 13.24 -3.35
CA LEU A 5 -13.59 12.08 -2.48
C LEU A 5 -14.11 10.83 -3.20
N GLU A 6 -15.09 11.01 -4.09
CA GLU A 6 -15.57 9.96 -4.99
C GLU A 6 -14.48 9.54 -6.00
N ARG A 7 -13.70 10.49 -6.52
CA ARG A 7 -12.59 10.15 -7.42
C ARG A 7 -11.49 9.36 -6.71
N ILE A 8 -11.22 9.68 -5.45
CA ILE A 8 -10.23 8.97 -4.61
C ILE A 8 -10.74 7.59 -4.23
N SER A 9 -12.03 7.42 -3.89
CA SER A 9 -12.57 6.13 -3.46
C SER A 9 -12.38 5.03 -4.51
N ARG A 10 -12.58 5.36 -5.80
CA ARG A 10 -12.37 4.45 -6.94
C ARG A 10 -10.92 3.99 -7.13
N LEU A 11 -9.95 4.73 -6.59
CA LEU A 11 -8.52 4.44 -6.68
C LEU A 11 -7.96 3.77 -5.42
N ASN A 12 -8.81 3.53 -4.43
CA ASN A 12 -8.46 2.93 -3.14
C ASN A 12 -9.16 1.59 -2.97
N TYR A 13 -8.77 0.87 -1.92
CA TYR A 13 -9.37 -0.42 -1.51
C TYR A 13 -10.76 -0.26 -0.89
N TRP A 14 -11.39 0.92 -1.01
CA TRP A 14 -12.69 1.22 -0.42
C TRP A 14 -13.81 0.58 -1.23
N GLN A 15 -14.96 0.37 -0.61
CA GLN A 15 -16.19 -0.08 -1.30
C GLN A 15 -16.04 -1.39 -2.10
N GLY A 16 -15.14 -2.29 -1.68
CA GLY A 16 -14.94 -3.60 -2.32
C GLY A 16 -14.02 -3.57 -3.55
N ASN A 17 -13.28 -2.48 -3.77
CA ASN A 17 -12.25 -2.44 -4.81
C ASN A 17 -11.09 -3.38 -4.46
N HIS A 18 -10.79 -4.30 -5.36
CA HIS A 18 -9.62 -5.17 -5.30
C HIS A 18 -8.63 -4.82 -6.41
N PHE A 19 -7.34 -4.88 -6.09
CA PHE A 19 -6.27 -4.68 -7.06
C PHE A 19 -5.60 -6.00 -7.36
N GLU A 20 -5.11 -6.16 -8.59
CA GLU A 20 -4.28 -7.29 -8.95
C GLU A 20 -2.98 -7.30 -8.14
N ASN A 21 -2.72 -8.42 -7.48
CA ASN A 21 -1.56 -8.63 -6.60
C ASN A 21 -0.44 -9.45 -7.23
N GLY A 22 -0.66 -10.02 -8.42
CA GLY A 22 0.35 -10.79 -9.15
C GLY A 22 0.81 -12.03 -8.39
N ILE A 23 2.08 -12.40 -8.54
CA ILE A 23 2.66 -13.57 -7.86
C ILE A 23 3.04 -13.20 -6.42
N GLU A 24 2.48 -13.94 -5.47
CA GLU A 24 2.71 -13.73 -4.04
C GLU A 24 4.17 -13.97 -3.63
N ARG A 25 4.73 -13.03 -2.87
CA ARG A 25 6.10 -13.11 -2.35
C ARG A 25 6.12 -13.46 -0.87
N LYS A 26 5.72 -14.69 -0.53
CA LYS A 26 5.59 -15.18 0.86
C LYS A 26 6.78 -14.86 1.76
N LEU A 27 8.00 -15.16 1.30
CA LEU A 27 9.23 -14.87 2.07
C LEU A 27 9.35 -13.41 2.53
N TYR A 28 8.95 -12.45 1.69
CA TYR A 28 9.02 -11.03 2.04
C TYR A 28 7.84 -10.60 2.90
N LEU A 29 6.64 -11.12 2.61
CA LEU A 29 5.45 -10.87 3.41
C LEU A 29 5.64 -11.37 4.83
N ASP A 30 6.06 -12.63 5.02
CA ASP A 30 6.28 -13.23 6.33
C ASP A 30 7.30 -12.48 7.18
N ARG A 31 8.28 -11.85 6.53
CA ARG A 31 9.26 -10.98 7.22
C ARG A 31 8.67 -9.62 7.60
N ILE A 32 7.77 -9.05 6.80
CA ILE A 32 7.25 -7.69 7.01
C ILE A 32 6.02 -7.69 7.93
N MET A 33 5.16 -8.70 7.83
CA MET A 33 3.90 -8.79 8.58
C MET A 33 4.07 -8.65 10.10
N PRO A 34 5.08 -9.25 10.76
CA PRO A 34 5.31 -9.08 12.20
C PRO A 34 5.58 -7.63 12.64
N PHE A 35 6.06 -6.78 11.72
CA PHE A 35 6.31 -5.36 11.99
C PHE A 35 5.09 -4.47 11.77
N THR A 36 3.94 -5.06 11.40
CA THR A 36 2.69 -4.34 11.17
C THR A 36 1.88 -4.21 12.47
N GLY A 37 0.97 -3.24 12.55
CA GLY A 37 0.17 -2.95 13.76
C GLY A 37 0.80 -1.95 14.75
N ASN A 38 2.03 -1.53 14.52
CA ASN A 38 2.70 -0.49 15.32
C ASN A 38 2.62 0.89 14.67
N ARG A 39 2.62 1.97 15.47
CA ARG A 39 2.58 3.38 15.01
C ARG A 39 3.84 3.85 14.26
N VAL A 40 4.83 2.98 14.09
CA VAL A 40 6.08 3.28 13.38
C VAL A 40 5.80 3.40 11.88
N ILE A 41 6.38 4.41 11.23
CA ILE A 41 6.34 4.57 9.78
C ILE A 41 7.33 3.60 9.14
N LYS A 42 6.86 2.81 8.18
CA LYS A 42 7.71 1.88 7.42
C LYS A 42 7.99 2.45 6.04
N VAL A 43 9.26 2.42 5.67
CA VAL A 43 9.76 2.93 4.39
C VAL A 43 10.41 1.78 3.64
N MET A 44 9.90 1.50 2.44
CA MET A 44 10.51 0.53 1.52
C MET A 44 11.43 1.24 0.54
N THR A 45 12.72 0.96 0.58
CA THR A 45 13.73 1.53 -0.33
C THR A 45 14.25 0.48 -1.31
N GLY A 46 14.95 0.93 -2.37
CA GLY A 46 15.62 0.04 -3.33
C GLY A 46 15.48 0.49 -4.78
N GLN A 47 16.00 -0.32 -5.71
CA GLN A 47 16.11 0.03 -7.13
C GLN A 47 14.76 0.16 -7.85
N ARG A 48 14.67 1.04 -8.86
CA ARG A 48 13.49 1.13 -9.75
C ARG A 48 13.21 -0.25 -10.38
N ARG A 49 11.93 -0.61 -10.48
CA ARG A 49 11.44 -1.92 -10.97
C ARG A 49 11.74 -3.15 -10.09
N ALA A 50 12.21 -3.00 -8.86
CA ALA A 50 12.31 -4.12 -7.90
C ALA A 50 10.93 -4.69 -7.43
N GLY A 51 9.83 -4.07 -7.83
CA GLY A 51 8.48 -4.50 -7.46
C GLY A 51 8.03 -4.06 -6.06
N LYS A 52 8.60 -2.97 -5.52
CA LYS A 52 8.22 -2.43 -4.21
C LYS A 52 6.74 -2.02 -4.12
N SER A 53 6.21 -1.40 -5.17
CA SER A 53 4.77 -1.05 -5.24
C SER A 53 3.88 -2.29 -5.31
N TRP A 54 4.35 -3.38 -5.92
CA TRP A 54 3.63 -4.66 -5.93
C TRP A 54 3.62 -5.30 -4.55
N LEU A 55 4.76 -5.33 -3.87
CA LEU A 55 4.85 -5.84 -2.49
C LEU A 55 4.00 -5.01 -1.52
N MET A 56 3.90 -3.68 -1.71
CA MET A 56 3.01 -2.83 -0.92
C MET A 56 1.53 -3.22 -1.08
N ARG A 57 1.08 -3.50 -2.31
CA ARG A 57 -0.30 -3.97 -2.57
C ARG A 57 -0.56 -5.32 -1.91
N GLN A 58 0.41 -6.23 -1.98
CA GLN A 58 0.32 -7.53 -1.33
C GLN A 58 0.21 -7.39 0.20
N ILE A 59 0.99 -6.51 0.82
CA ILE A 59 0.87 -6.22 2.27
C ILE A 59 -0.53 -5.68 2.59
N VAL A 60 -1.04 -4.74 1.79
CA VAL A 60 -2.39 -4.20 2.01
C VAL A 60 -3.45 -5.30 1.93
N THR A 61 -3.39 -6.16 0.92
CA THR A 61 -4.33 -7.28 0.81
C THR A 61 -4.20 -8.25 1.97
N GLU A 62 -2.98 -8.62 2.36
CA GLU A 62 -2.76 -9.50 3.51
C GLU A 62 -3.33 -8.91 4.82
N LEU A 63 -3.26 -7.58 4.99
CA LEU A 63 -3.84 -6.91 6.16
C LEU A 63 -5.36 -6.90 6.15
N LEU A 64 -5.97 -6.78 4.97
CA LEU A 64 -7.42 -6.88 4.79
C LEU A 64 -7.91 -8.31 5.02
N ASP A 65 -7.21 -9.29 4.44
CA ASP A 65 -7.55 -10.72 4.51
C ASP A 65 -7.42 -11.25 5.94
N ARG A 66 -6.41 -10.79 6.69
CA ARG A 66 -6.26 -11.11 8.13
C ARG A 66 -7.17 -10.28 9.05
N GLY A 67 -7.95 -9.35 8.51
CA GLY A 67 -8.84 -8.49 9.29
C GLY A 67 -8.13 -7.50 10.23
N MET A 68 -6.83 -7.27 10.03
CA MET A 68 -6.04 -6.36 10.86
C MET A 68 -6.28 -4.88 10.54
N ALA A 69 -6.82 -4.58 9.36
CA ALA A 69 -7.19 -3.24 8.95
C ALA A 69 -8.54 -3.25 8.21
N LYS A 70 -9.33 -2.20 8.39
CA LYS A 70 -10.53 -1.98 7.59
C LYS A 70 -10.15 -1.23 6.31
N PRO A 71 -10.83 -1.48 5.17
CA PRO A 71 -10.46 -0.83 3.92
C PRO A 71 -10.46 0.71 4.01
N HIS A 72 -11.43 1.29 4.73
CA HIS A 72 -11.54 2.73 4.96
C HIS A 72 -10.35 3.37 5.69
N GLN A 73 -9.54 2.59 6.42
CA GLN A 73 -8.35 3.08 7.13
C GLN A 73 -7.12 3.14 6.21
N ILE A 74 -7.19 2.54 5.02
CA ILE A 74 -6.06 2.43 4.10
C ILE A 74 -6.22 3.47 2.99
N LEU A 75 -5.23 4.35 2.87
CA LEU A 75 -5.13 5.31 1.77
C LEU A 75 -3.92 4.96 0.90
N TYR A 76 -4.20 4.45 -0.29
CA TYR A 76 -3.23 4.15 -1.32
C TYR A 76 -3.12 5.31 -2.31
N ILE A 77 -1.93 5.92 -2.38
CA ILE A 77 -1.65 7.04 -3.28
C ILE A 77 -0.61 6.62 -4.30
N ASN A 78 -1.00 6.60 -5.58
CA ASN A 78 -0.08 6.36 -6.68
C ASN A 78 0.56 7.67 -7.16
N VAL A 79 1.78 7.95 -6.70
CA VAL A 79 2.53 9.17 -7.05
C VAL A 79 3.24 9.07 -8.42
N ILE A 80 3.33 7.87 -9.01
CA ILE A 80 4.04 7.65 -10.29
C ILE A 80 3.35 8.41 -11.44
N LYS A 81 2.03 8.65 -11.33
CA LYS A 81 1.27 9.36 -12.36
C LYS A 81 1.47 10.89 -12.32
N SER A 82 1.98 11.47 -11.22
CA SER A 82 2.11 12.92 -11.05
C SER A 82 3.55 13.46 -11.05
N ILE A 83 4.56 12.62 -10.82
CA ILE A 83 5.96 13.07 -10.71
C ILE A 83 6.82 12.39 -11.79
N LYS A 84 7.12 13.10 -12.88
CA LYS A 84 8.01 12.64 -13.95
C LYS A 84 9.51 12.80 -13.62
N CYS A 85 9.87 13.39 -12.48
CA CYS A 85 11.24 13.79 -12.19
C CYS A 85 11.59 13.64 -10.71
N VAL A 86 11.92 12.44 -10.22
CA VAL A 86 12.78 12.32 -9.02
C VAL A 86 13.70 11.11 -9.19
N ASN A 87 14.99 11.36 -9.00
CA ASN A 87 16.09 10.41 -9.10
C ASN A 87 15.99 9.29 -8.04
N ASN A 88 16.14 8.06 -8.54
CA ASN A 88 16.67 6.82 -7.96
C ASN A 88 16.45 6.35 -6.50
N TYR A 89 15.64 6.97 -5.66
CA TYR A 89 15.24 6.34 -4.39
C TYR A 89 13.76 6.56 -4.12
N SER A 90 12.94 5.59 -4.53
CA SER A 90 11.48 5.64 -4.35
C SER A 90 11.14 5.23 -2.92
N THR A 91 11.16 6.21 -2.01
CA THR A 91 10.68 6.13 -0.63
C THR A 91 9.15 6.09 -0.65
N PHE A 92 8.55 5.03 -0.11
CA PHE A 92 7.08 4.87 -0.04
C PHE A 92 6.64 4.57 1.40
N TYR A 93 5.60 5.29 1.84
CA TYR A 93 5.10 5.32 3.21
C TYR A 93 3.92 4.35 3.39
N ILE A 94 3.99 3.51 4.42
CA ILE A 94 2.82 2.78 4.93
C ILE A 94 2.35 3.55 6.18
N LEU A 95 1.18 4.20 6.10
CA LEU A 95 0.53 4.80 7.27
C LEU A 95 0.05 3.67 8.19
N PRO A 96 0.29 3.78 9.51
CA PRO A 96 -0.11 2.75 10.46
C PRO A 96 -1.64 2.71 10.55
N ALA A 97 -2.24 1.59 10.13
CA ALA A 97 -3.60 1.25 10.54
C ALA A 97 -3.55 1.00 12.06
N THR A 98 -4.16 1.89 12.82
CA THR A 98 -4.46 1.63 14.24
C THR A 98 -5.97 1.52 14.35
N VAL A 99 -6.40 0.46 15.03
CA VAL A 99 -7.78 0.16 15.46
C VAL A 99 -8.41 1.37 16.14
#